data_AF-A0A4U0YU71-F1
#
_entry.id   AF-A0A4U0YU71-F1
#
_cell.length_a   1.000
_cell.length_b   1.000
_cell.length_c   1.000
_cell.angle_alpha   90.00
_cell.angle_beta   90.00
_cell.angle_gamma   90.00
#
_symmetry.space_group_name_H-M   'P 1'
#
loop_
_entity.id
_entity.type
_entity.pdbx_description
1 polymer ?
#
loop_
_entity_poly.entity_id
_entity_poly.type
_entity_poly.pdbx_seq_one_letter_code
_entity_poly.pdbx_strand_id
1 'polypeptide(L)'
;MPAAAPARLLDLTRLLSRLGQGPLTGVDRVEAAWLDHLLDAPQPCFGLLRTRLGFLLLDRTGMQALRDRLEGLPLGPADLAGRLFRRSQPWRARAEADMRRLACDRCLAPLLSPLLRRHLPAGSCYLNLGHANLSEFALRRIRAAGLRVVVLVHDVIPLEHPEFTRPGIPAVFRRKMAAVSAGADLVIHSTEDARRRTEAQLARLGRTPPG
;
A
#
# COMPACT_ATOMS: atom_id res chain seq x y z
N MET A 1 -24.40 -12.43 -17.73
CA MET A 1 -23.58 -12.87 -16.58
C MET A 1 -23.67 -11.79 -15.52
N PRO A 2 -23.97 -12.09 -14.25
CA PRO A 2 -23.94 -11.07 -13.21
C PRO A 2 -22.54 -10.46 -13.15
N ALA A 3 -22.45 -9.13 -13.01
CA ALA A 3 -21.17 -8.45 -12.86
C ALA A 3 -20.47 -8.99 -11.61
N ALA A 4 -19.19 -9.37 -11.74
CA ALA A 4 -18.40 -9.84 -10.61
C ALA A 4 -18.38 -8.78 -9.49
N ALA A 5 -18.55 -9.21 -8.23
CA ALA A 5 -18.60 -8.29 -7.09
C ALA A 5 -17.31 -7.42 -7.03
N PRO A 6 -17.41 -6.12 -6.72
CA PRO A 6 -16.25 -5.25 -6.58
C PRO A 6 -15.22 -5.80 -5.60
N ALA A 7 -13.95 -5.76 -5.98
CA ALA A 7 -12.86 -6.25 -5.17
C ALA A 7 -12.22 -5.13 -4.34
N ARG A 8 -11.47 -5.53 -3.31
CA ARG A 8 -10.67 -4.64 -2.46
C ARG A 8 -9.19 -4.90 -2.71
N LEU A 9 -8.48 -3.90 -3.22
CA LEU A 9 -7.04 -3.95 -3.47
C LEU A 9 -6.30 -3.24 -2.32
N LEU A 10 -5.69 -4.00 -1.42
CA LEU A 10 -4.93 -3.46 -0.29
C LEU A 10 -3.47 -3.24 -0.68
N ASP A 11 -2.94 -2.03 -0.50
CA ASP A 11 -1.49 -1.81 -0.58
C ASP A 11 -0.83 -2.46 0.63
N LEU A 12 0.06 -3.41 0.37
CA LEU A 12 0.79 -4.18 1.40
C LEU A 12 2.29 -3.87 1.35
N THR A 13 2.68 -2.82 0.61
CA THR A 13 4.09 -2.48 0.37
C THR A 13 4.81 -2.18 1.68
N ARG A 14 4.12 -1.56 2.64
CA ARG A 14 4.69 -1.24 3.94
C ARG A 14 4.88 -2.52 4.76
N LEU A 15 3.85 -3.35 4.92
CA LEU A 15 4.01 -4.63 5.63
C LEU A 15 5.15 -5.48 5.07
N LEU A 16 5.27 -5.58 3.76
CA LEU A 16 6.40 -6.26 3.12
C LEU A 16 7.76 -5.68 3.55
N SER A 17 7.86 -4.37 3.69
CA SER A 17 9.08 -3.69 4.15
C SER A 17 9.33 -3.81 5.66
N ARG A 18 8.38 -4.36 6.42
CA ARG A 18 8.50 -4.57 7.88
C ARG A 18 8.77 -6.03 8.24
N LEU A 19 8.56 -6.96 7.31
CA LEU A 19 8.91 -8.37 7.50
C LEU A 19 10.36 -8.53 7.98
N GLY A 20 10.54 -9.15 9.15
CA GLY A 20 11.84 -9.41 9.73
C GLY A 20 12.60 -8.17 10.22
N GLN A 21 11.92 -7.04 10.46
CA GLN A 21 12.51 -5.80 10.99
C GLN A 21 12.13 -5.52 12.46
N GLY A 22 11.79 -6.57 13.20
CA GLY A 22 11.37 -6.49 14.60
C GLY A 22 9.88 -6.17 14.77
N PRO A 23 9.48 -5.63 15.93
CA PRO A 23 8.07 -5.39 16.25
C PRO A 23 7.35 -4.47 15.26
N LEU A 24 6.06 -4.75 15.05
CA LEU A 24 5.17 -3.93 14.24
C LEU A 24 4.84 -2.60 14.95
N THR A 25 4.99 -1.49 14.22
CA THR A 25 4.55 -0.16 14.67
C THR A 25 3.02 -0.06 14.68
N GLY A 26 2.46 1.02 15.24
CA GLY A 26 1.01 1.23 15.24
C GLY A 26 0.39 1.17 13.84
N VAL A 27 1.00 1.85 12.87
CA VAL A 27 0.55 1.81 11.45
C VAL A 27 0.65 0.40 10.87
N ASP A 28 1.72 -0.33 11.18
CA ASP A 28 1.91 -1.70 10.67
C ASP A 28 0.82 -2.64 11.23
N ARG A 29 0.45 -2.49 12.51
CA ARG A 29 -0.62 -3.29 13.13
C ARG A 29 -1.99 -2.98 12.53
N VAL A 30 -2.27 -1.73 12.17
CA VAL A 30 -3.52 -1.38 11.46
C VAL A 30 -3.57 -2.04 10.08
N GLU A 31 -2.47 -1.98 9.31
CA GLU A 31 -2.41 -2.61 7.99
C GLU A 31 -2.56 -4.14 8.10
N ALA A 32 -1.98 -4.78 9.13
CA ALA A 32 -2.12 -6.21 9.40
C ALA A 32 -3.57 -6.58 9.79
N ALA A 33 -4.21 -5.80 10.68
CA ALA A 33 -5.61 -6.04 11.05
C ALA A 33 -6.56 -5.90 9.85
N TRP A 34 -6.29 -4.97 8.93
CA TRP A 34 -7.05 -4.86 7.68
C TRP A 34 -6.77 -6.01 6.71
N LEU A 35 -5.53 -6.51 6.66
CA LEU A 35 -5.22 -7.72 5.91
C LEU A 35 -6.07 -8.89 6.40
N ASP A 36 -6.10 -9.14 7.71
CA ASP A 36 -6.92 -10.21 8.33
C ASP A 36 -8.41 -10.00 8.03
N HIS A 37 -8.91 -8.78 8.25
CA HIS A 37 -10.31 -8.46 7.96
C HIS A 37 -10.71 -8.73 6.50
N LEU A 38 -9.85 -8.40 5.54
CA LEU A 38 -10.11 -8.68 4.11
C LEU A 38 -9.99 -10.17 3.77
N LEU A 39 -9.10 -10.90 4.45
CA LEU A 39 -8.94 -12.34 4.31
C LEU A 39 -10.15 -13.12 4.84
N ASP A 40 -10.85 -12.59 5.85
CA ASP A 40 -12.08 -13.18 6.40
C ASP A 40 -13.34 -12.76 5.62
N ALA A 41 -13.28 -11.62 4.92
CA ALA A 41 -14.41 -11.09 4.18
C ALA A 41 -14.71 -11.91 2.91
N PRO A 42 -16.01 -12.14 2.59
CA PRO A 42 -16.41 -12.95 1.42
C PRO A 42 -16.14 -12.26 0.07
N GLN A 43 -15.98 -10.94 0.06
CA GLN A 43 -15.70 -10.20 -1.17
C GLN A 43 -14.30 -10.51 -1.70
N PRO A 44 -14.08 -10.47 -3.03
CA PRO A 44 -12.74 -10.65 -3.60
C PRO A 44 -11.74 -9.63 -3.04
N CYS A 45 -10.54 -10.08 -2.69
CA CYS A 45 -9.47 -9.23 -2.20
C CYS A 45 -8.15 -9.51 -2.93
N PHE A 46 -7.35 -8.46 -3.11
CA PHE A 46 -6.03 -8.54 -3.71
C PHE A 46 -5.04 -7.69 -2.92
N GLY A 47 -3.78 -8.11 -2.94
CA GLY A 47 -2.66 -7.38 -2.36
C GLY A 47 -1.81 -6.72 -3.43
N LEU A 48 -1.52 -5.43 -3.30
CA LEU A 48 -0.60 -4.71 -4.19
C LEU A 48 0.73 -4.48 -3.48
N LEU A 49 1.83 -4.90 -4.10
CA LEU A 49 3.18 -4.70 -3.57
C LEU A 49 4.03 -3.90 -4.55
N ARG A 50 4.57 -2.77 -4.11
CA ARG A 50 5.62 -2.06 -4.86
C ARG A 50 7.00 -2.61 -4.52
N THR A 51 7.70 -3.10 -5.54
CA THR A 51 9.11 -3.49 -5.46
C THR A 51 9.98 -2.55 -6.29
N ARG A 52 11.29 -2.79 -6.30
CA ARG A 52 12.21 -2.06 -7.18
C ARG A 52 11.97 -2.37 -8.66
N LEU A 53 11.51 -3.58 -8.99
CA LEU A 53 11.31 -4.02 -10.38
C LEU A 53 9.95 -3.60 -10.95
N GLY A 54 9.02 -3.19 -10.11
CA GLY A 54 7.65 -2.88 -10.52
C GLY A 54 6.66 -3.29 -9.45
N PHE A 55 5.54 -3.87 -9.86
CA PHE A 55 4.46 -4.27 -8.97
C PHE A 55 4.24 -5.77 -8.99
N LEU A 56 3.89 -6.31 -7.83
CA LEU A 56 3.37 -7.66 -7.68
C LEU A 56 1.92 -7.56 -7.25
N LEU A 57 1.09 -8.44 -7.82
CA LEU A 57 -0.28 -8.64 -7.41
C LEU A 57 -0.38 -9.98 -6.69
N LEU A 58 -0.91 -9.94 -5.48
CA LEU A 58 -1.24 -11.12 -4.69
C LEU A 58 -2.74 -11.35 -4.79
N ASP A 59 -3.14 -12.59 -5.00
CA ASP A 59 -4.51 -13.04 -4.73
C ASP A 59 -4.66 -13.37 -3.23
N ARG A 60 -5.81 -13.94 -2.84
CA ARG A 60 -6.08 -14.31 -1.45
C ARG A 60 -5.02 -15.26 -0.87
N THR A 61 -4.55 -16.24 -1.65
CA THR A 61 -3.53 -17.19 -1.21
C THR A 61 -2.17 -16.51 -1.00
N GLY A 62 -1.78 -15.62 -1.92
CA GLY A 62 -0.57 -14.82 -1.74
C GLY A 62 -0.65 -13.89 -0.53
N MET A 63 -1.81 -13.29 -0.28
CA MET A 63 -2.09 -12.46 0.90
C MET A 63 -2.00 -13.26 2.21
N GLN A 64 -2.59 -14.45 2.27
CA GLN A 64 -2.46 -15.37 3.41
C GLN A 64 -1.00 -15.74 3.67
N ALA A 65 -0.26 -16.08 2.63
CA ALA A 65 1.14 -16.43 2.75
C ALA A 65 2.02 -15.25 3.25
N LEU A 66 1.65 -14.00 2.96
CA LEU A 66 2.26 -12.81 3.56
C LEU A 66 1.91 -12.68 5.04
N ARG A 67 0.63 -12.88 5.39
CA ARG A 67 0.12 -12.87 6.78
C ARG A 67 0.86 -13.89 7.65
N ASP A 68 0.99 -15.13 7.18
CA ASP A 68 1.68 -16.20 7.92
C ASP A 68 3.16 -15.85 8.19
N ARG A 69 3.82 -15.12 7.28
CA ARG A 69 5.20 -14.64 7.47
C ARG A 69 5.31 -13.48 8.44
N LEU A 70 4.28 -12.66 8.57
CA LEU A 70 4.19 -11.63 9.62
C LEU A 70 4.04 -12.29 11.00
N GLU A 71 3.36 -13.43 11.07
CA GLU A 71 3.17 -14.23 12.29
C GLU A 71 4.36 -15.13 12.65
N GLY A 72 5.38 -15.19 11.80
CA GLY A 72 6.65 -15.85 12.11
C GLY A 72 7.05 -16.99 11.19
N LEU A 73 6.25 -17.32 10.16
CA LEU A 73 6.68 -18.28 9.15
C LEU A 73 7.98 -17.80 8.47
N PRO A 74 9.03 -18.63 8.41
CA PRO A 74 10.33 -18.19 7.92
C PRO A 74 10.29 -17.86 6.42
N LEU A 75 11.02 -16.82 6.05
CA LEU A 75 11.20 -16.43 4.65
C LEU A 75 12.06 -17.46 3.90
N GLY A 76 11.73 -17.71 2.64
CA GLY A 76 12.56 -18.50 1.73
C GLY A 76 13.87 -17.79 1.35
N PRO A 77 14.67 -18.42 0.46
CA PRO A 77 15.90 -17.83 -0.04
C PRO A 77 15.63 -16.67 -1.01
N ALA A 78 16.57 -15.72 -1.06
CA ALA A 78 16.58 -14.67 -2.08
C ALA A 78 16.94 -15.27 -3.45
N ASP A 79 16.24 -14.82 -4.49
CA ASP A 79 16.55 -15.16 -5.88
C ASP A 79 17.56 -14.20 -6.50
N LEU A 80 17.90 -14.44 -7.78
CA LEU A 80 18.90 -13.67 -8.53
C LEU A 80 18.61 -12.17 -8.53
N ALA A 81 17.34 -11.78 -8.72
CA ALA A 81 16.97 -10.38 -8.74
C ALA A 81 17.17 -9.71 -7.37
N GLY A 82 16.82 -10.39 -6.29
CA GLY A 82 17.11 -9.94 -4.93
C GLY A 82 18.61 -9.81 -4.66
N ARG A 83 19.40 -10.81 -5.10
CA ARG A 83 20.87 -10.82 -4.97
C ARG A 83 21.56 -9.73 -5.78
N LEU A 84 20.93 -9.22 -6.83
CA LEU A 84 21.48 -8.12 -7.64
C LEU A 84 21.05 -6.75 -7.11
N PHE A 85 19.74 -6.56 -6.88
CA PHE A 85 19.16 -5.24 -6.62
C PHE A 85 18.95 -4.89 -5.15
N ARG A 86 19.09 -5.86 -4.23
CA ARG A 86 18.87 -5.70 -2.79
C ARG A 86 20.05 -6.21 -1.96
N ARG A 87 21.28 -6.12 -2.48
CA ARG A 87 22.51 -6.57 -1.80
C ARG A 87 22.67 -6.01 -0.39
N SER A 88 22.36 -4.73 -0.20
CA SER A 88 22.44 -4.06 1.11
C SER A 88 21.26 -4.35 2.04
N GLN A 89 20.23 -5.08 1.59
CA GLN A 89 19.04 -5.43 2.37
C GLN A 89 18.65 -6.91 2.16
N PRO A 90 19.45 -7.87 2.68
CA PRO A 90 19.23 -9.31 2.44
C PRO A 90 17.84 -9.81 2.88
N TRP A 91 17.32 -9.29 4.00
CA TRP A 91 15.98 -9.61 4.48
C TRP A 91 14.90 -9.21 3.46
N ARG A 92 15.02 -8.02 2.87
CA ARG A 92 14.09 -7.50 1.86
C ARG A 92 14.21 -8.26 0.56
N ALA A 93 15.41 -8.70 0.20
CA ALA A 93 15.65 -9.57 -0.95
C ALA A 93 14.89 -10.89 -0.83
N ARG A 94 14.91 -11.51 0.36
CA ARG A 94 14.18 -12.74 0.67
C ARG A 94 12.67 -12.51 0.64
N ALA A 95 12.19 -11.44 1.28
CA ALA A 95 10.77 -11.11 1.32
C ALA A 95 10.20 -10.82 -0.07
N GLU A 96 10.87 -9.99 -0.87
CA GLU A 96 10.47 -9.71 -2.26
C GLU A 96 10.58 -10.95 -3.17
N ALA A 97 11.45 -11.92 -2.86
CA ALA A 97 11.56 -13.17 -3.61
C ALA A 97 10.40 -14.14 -3.29
N ASP A 98 10.05 -14.30 -2.02
CA ASP A 98 8.87 -15.06 -1.61
C ASP A 98 7.61 -14.50 -2.26
N MET A 99 7.41 -13.18 -2.16
CA MET A 99 6.23 -12.55 -2.76
C MET A 99 6.22 -12.66 -4.29
N ARG A 100 7.38 -12.72 -4.97
CA ARG A 100 7.43 -12.96 -6.41
C ARG A 100 7.07 -14.38 -6.82
N ARG A 101 7.30 -15.37 -5.95
CA ARG A 101 6.86 -16.75 -6.16
C ARG A 101 5.35 -16.92 -5.94
N LEU A 102 4.81 -16.16 -5.00
CA LEU A 102 3.41 -16.23 -4.57
C LEU A 102 2.48 -15.26 -5.31
N ALA A 103 3.03 -14.31 -6.08
CA ALA A 103 2.23 -13.37 -6.85
C ALA A 103 1.48 -14.08 -7.98
N CYS A 104 0.17 -13.83 -8.07
CA CYS A 104 -0.65 -14.30 -9.18
C CYS A 104 -0.32 -13.55 -10.49
N ASP A 105 0.25 -12.34 -10.39
CA ASP A 105 0.72 -11.56 -11.53
C ASP A 105 1.76 -10.49 -11.13
N ARG A 106 2.47 -9.95 -12.12
CA ARG A 106 3.45 -8.88 -11.93
C ARG A 106 3.61 -8.03 -13.17
N CYS A 107 3.98 -6.77 -12.98
CA CYS A 107 4.23 -5.86 -14.09
C CYS A 107 5.32 -4.84 -13.78
N LEU A 108 5.91 -4.27 -14.83
CA LEU A 108 6.69 -3.05 -14.71
C LEU A 108 5.77 -1.87 -14.37
N ALA A 109 6.31 -0.82 -13.76
CA ALA A 109 5.52 0.31 -13.25
C ALA A 109 4.57 0.96 -14.29
N PRO A 110 4.95 1.18 -15.57
CA PRO A 110 4.05 1.76 -16.57
C PRO A 110 2.84 0.88 -16.91
N LEU A 111 2.92 -0.42 -16.66
CA LEU A 111 1.92 -1.43 -16.99
C LEU A 111 0.96 -1.74 -15.83
N LEU A 112 0.98 -0.92 -14.76
CA LEU A 112 0.09 -1.11 -13.62
C LEU A 112 -1.39 -1.05 -14.03
N SER A 113 -1.82 -0.04 -14.79
CA SER A 113 -3.24 0.10 -15.14
C SER A 113 -3.79 -1.07 -15.97
N PRO A 114 -3.09 -1.58 -17.01
CA PRO A 114 -3.48 -2.80 -17.70
C PRO A 114 -3.56 -4.03 -16.78
N LEU A 115 -2.56 -4.23 -15.91
CA LEU A 115 -2.57 -5.34 -14.96
C LEU A 115 -3.79 -5.27 -14.03
N LEU A 116 -4.09 -4.09 -13.48
CA LEU A 116 -5.22 -3.93 -12.57
C LEU A 116 -6.56 -4.18 -13.29
N ARG A 117 -6.75 -3.66 -14.51
CA ARG A 117 -7.98 -3.90 -15.31
C ARG A 117 -8.19 -5.36 -15.69
N ARG A 118 -7.11 -6.13 -15.80
CA ARG A 118 -7.18 -7.57 -16.10
C ARG A 118 -7.71 -8.39 -14.92
N HIS A 119 -7.39 -8.00 -13.69
CA HIS A 119 -7.67 -8.81 -12.49
C HIS A 119 -8.81 -8.29 -11.62
N LEU A 120 -9.03 -6.98 -11.60
CA LEU A 120 -9.98 -6.35 -10.68
C LEU A 120 -11.28 -6.00 -11.39
N PRO A 121 -12.44 -6.46 -10.88
CA PRO A 121 -13.75 -6.07 -11.40
C PRO A 121 -13.97 -4.55 -11.39
N ALA A 122 -14.86 -4.06 -12.26
CA ALA A 122 -15.27 -2.66 -12.24
C ALA A 122 -15.87 -2.27 -10.87
N GLY A 123 -15.61 -1.03 -10.43
CA GLY A 123 -16.06 -0.54 -9.12
C GLY A 123 -15.19 -0.97 -7.94
N SER A 124 -14.11 -1.72 -8.18
CA SER A 124 -13.15 -2.09 -7.13
C SER A 124 -12.50 -0.84 -6.50
N CYS A 125 -12.06 -0.97 -5.25
CA CYS A 125 -11.36 0.11 -4.55
C CYS A 125 -9.92 -0.27 -4.20
N TYR A 126 -9.05 0.72 -4.18
CA TYR A 126 -7.70 0.64 -3.68
C TYR A 126 -7.63 1.25 -2.29
N LEU A 127 -7.08 0.51 -1.34
CA LEU A 127 -6.93 0.87 0.06
C LEU A 127 -5.44 1.08 0.37
N ASN A 128 -5.06 2.28 0.77
CA ASN A 128 -3.70 2.56 1.26
C ASN A 128 -3.74 2.99 2.72
N LEU A 129 -3.28 2.10 3.60
CA LEU A 129 -3.34 2.31 5.05
C LEU A 129 -1.96 2.52 5.67
N GLY A 130 -0.89 2.17 4.96
CA GLY A 130 0.48 2.24 5.45
C GLY A 130 1.26 3.48 5.01
N HIS A 131 0.69 4.32 4.14
CA HIS A 131 1.38 5.42 3.46
C HIS A 131 2.62 4.99 2.66
N ALA A 132 2.76 3.71 2.28
CA ALA A 132 3.73 3.29 1.29
C ALA A 132 3.16 3.48 -0.12
N ASN A 133 4.01 3.60 -1.14
CA ASN A 133 3.57 3.70 -2.54
C ASN A 133 2.62 4.90 -2.87
N LEU A 134 2.40 5.83 -1.94
CA LEU A 134 1.69 7.09 -2.16
C LEU A 134 2.53 8.05 -3.02
N SER A 135 2.38 7.93 -4.33
CA SER A 135 2.98 8.80 -5.33
C SER A 135 1.96 9.16 -6.38
N GLU A 136 2.10 10.34 -6.98
CA GLU A 136 1.22 10.79 -8.07
C GLU A 136 1.19 9.75 -9.21
N PHE A 137 2.36 9.21 -9.57
CA PHE A 137 2.48 8.15 -10.58
C PHE A 137 1.59 6.94 -10.25
N ALA A 138 1.72 6.38 -9.04
CA ALA A 138 0.98 5.17 -8.67
C ALA A 138 -0.53 5.44 -8.61
N LEU A 139 -0.95 6.53 -7.96
CA LEU A 139 -2.36 6.87 -7.82
C LEU A 139 -2.99 7.17 -9.18
N ARG A 140 -2.32 7.91 -10.07
CA ARG A 140 -2.81 8.15 -11.44
C ARG A 140 -3.02 6.84 -12.20
N ARG A 141 -2.12 5.87 -12.07
CA ARG A 141 -2.25 4.56 -12.71
C ARG A 141 -3.38 3.72 -12.12
N ILE A 142 -3.57 3.75 -10.82
CA ILE A 142 -4.67 3.05 -10.13
C ILE A 142 -6.02 3.65 -10.54
N ARG A 143 -6.15 4.98 -10.55
CA ARG A 143 -7.35 5.67 -11.04
C ARG A 143 -7.64 5.38 -12.51
N ALA A 144 -6.61 5.37 -13.36
CA ALA A 144 -6.76 5.04 -14.77
C ALA A 144 -7.18 3.58 -15.02
N ALA A 145 -7.07 2.71 -14.01
CA ALA A 145 -7.64 1.37 -14.04
C ALA A 145 -9.12 1.33 -13.61
N GLY A 146 -9.71 2.48 -13.23
CA GLY A 146 -11.10 2.59 -12.78
C GLY A 146 -11.31 2.30 -11.30
N LEU A 147 -10.24 2.23 -10.50
CA LEU A 147 -10.36 1.99 -9.06
C LEU A 147 -10.60 3.28 -8.29
N ARG A 148 -11.50 3.22 -7.30
CA ARG A 148 -11.66 4.28 -6.29
C ARG A 148 -10.47 4.24 -5.33
N VAL A 149 -9.77 5.36 -5.16
CA VAL A 149 -8.59 5.48 -4.28
C VAL A 149 -9.05 5.93 -2.90
N VAL A 150 -8.80 5.09 -1.90
CA VAL A 150 -9.09 5.36 -0.49
C VAL A 150 -7.80 5.30 0.32
N VAL A 151 -7.54 6.33 1.11
CA VAL A 151 -6.30 6.45 1.90
C VAL A 151 -6.65 6.70 3.36
N LEU A 152 -6.13 5.91 4.29
CA LEU A 152 -6.20 6.23 5.72
C LEU A 152 -5.01 7.10 6.10
N VAL A 153 -5.29 8.34 6.51
CA VAL A 153 -4.28 9.25 7.07
C VAL A 153 -4.35 9.23 8.58
N HIS A 154 -3.34 8.59 9.19
CA HIS A 154 -3.26 8.42 10.64
C HIS A 154 -3.07 9.75 11.37
N ASP A 155 -2.15 10.57 10.88
CA ASP A 155 -1.81 11.88 11.41
C ASP A 155 -1.03 12.68 10.36
N VAL A 156 -0.83 13.97 10.64
CA VAL A 156 0.04 14.88 9.86
C VAL A 156 1.18 15.43 10.71
N ILE A 157 1.59 14.70 11.76
CA ILE A 157 2.70 15.08 12.65
C ILE A 157 3.96 15.43 11.86
N PRO A 158 4.35 14.71 10.78
CA PRO A 158 5.54 15.07 10.02
C PRO A 158 5.49 16.45 9.35
N LEU A 159 4.32 17.08 9.21
CA LEU A 159 4.18 18.42 8.66
C LEU A 159 4.02 19.49 9.74
N GLU A 160 3.36 19.16 10.85
CA GLU A 160 3.06 20.11 11.94
C GLU A 160 4.17 20.17 12.98
N HIS A 161 4.79 19.02 13.26
CA HIS A 161 5.84 18.86 14.26
C HIS A 161 7.04 18.12 13.67
N PRO A 162 7.73 18.73 12.69
CA PRO A 162 8.89 18.11 12.03
C PRO A 162 10.00 17.72 13.02
N GLU A 163 10.11 18.39 14.18
CA GLU A 163 11.03 18.11 15.28
C GLU A 163 10.89 16.70 15.86
N PHE A 164 9.71 16.08 15.76
CA PHE A 164 9.49 14.70 16.19
C PHE A 164 9.77 13.66 15.09
N THR A 165 10.35 14.09 13.97
CA THR A 165 10.63 13.22 12.82
C THR A 165 12.09 13.21 12.41
N ARG A 166 12.51 12.13 11.75
CA ARG A 166 13.88 12.02 11.23
C ARG A 166 14.09 13.04 10.08
N PRO A 167 15.34 13.51 9.88
CA PRO A 167 15.68 14.37 8.76
C PRO A 167 15.16 13.83 7.42
N GLY A 168 14.58 14.72 6.61
CA GLY A 168 14.03 14.40 5.28
C GLY A 168 12.63 13.77 5.26
N ILE A 169 12.11 13.26 6.39
CA ILE A 169 10.75 12.72 6.49
C ILE A 169 9.67 13.77 6.17
N PRO A 170 9.74 15.02 6.65
CA PRO A 170 8.73 16.03 6.33
C PRO A 170 8.58 16.27 4.82
N ALA A 171 9.69 16.34 4.08
CA ALA A 171 9.67 16.53 2.63
C ALA A 171 9.09 15.31 1.90
N VAL A 172 9.43 14.09 2.32
CA VAL A 172 8.85 12.85 1.80
C VAL A 172 7.35 12.80 2.06
N PHE A 173 6.93 13.12 3.28
CA PHE A 173 5.53 13.07 3.69
C PHE A 173 4.70 14.14 2.98
N ARG A 174 5.24 15.36 2.79
CA ARG A 174 4.60 16.41 1.98
C ARG A 174 4.31 15.94 0.56
N ARG A 175 5.25 15.24 -0.09
CA ARG A 175 5.02 14.65 -1.43
C ARG A 175 3.92 13.59 -1.43
N LYS A 176 3.83 12.76 -0.38
CA LYS A 176 2.74 11.79 -0.23
C LYS A 176 1.40 12.49 -0.08
N MET A 177 1.30 13.50 0.77
CA MET A 177 0.07 14.27 0.96
C MET A 177 -0.33 15.05 -0.29
N ALA A 178 0.63 15.56 -1.07
CA ALA A 178 0.34 16.16 -2.37
C ALA A 178 -0.27 15.14 -3.34
N ALA A 179 0.26 13.90 -3.37
CA ALA A 179 -0.33 12.82 -4.16
C ALA A 179 -1.74 12.44 -3.67
N VAL A 180 -1.97 12.37 -2.36
CA VAL A 180 -3.30 12.13 -1.76
C VAL A 180 -4.28 13.24 -2.14
N SER A 181 -3.88 14.50 -1.94
CA SER A 181 -4.64 15.68 -2.33
C SER A 181 -5.02 15.63 -3.81
N ALA A 182 -4.11 15.28 -4.71
CA ALA A 182 -4.40 15.18 -6.14
C ALA A 182 -5.22 13.94 -6.54
N GLY A 183 -5.05 12.79 -5.85
CA GLY A 183 -5.47 11.49 -6.38
C GLY A 183 -6.50 10.69 -5.56
N ALA A 184 -6.72 11.00 -4.28
CA ALA A 184 -7.63 10.22 -3.44
C ALA A 184 -9.11 10.59 -3.68
N ASP A 185 -9.99 9.60 -3.73
CA ASP A 185 -11.45 9.81 -3.78
C ASP A 185 -12.07 9.87 -2.38
N LEU A 186 -11.40 9.31 -1.38
CA LEU A 186 -11.79 9.34 0.03
C LEU A 186 -10.54 9.30 0.90
N VAL A 187 -10.51 10.11 1.95
CA VAL A 187 -9.53 10.02 3.03
C VAL A 187 -10.23 9.54 4.28
N ILE A 188 -9.74 8.47 4.90
CA ILE A 188 -10.21 8.02 6.20
C ILE A 188 -9.32 8.68 7.25
N HIS A 189 -9.94 9.14 8.35
CA HIS A 189 -9.24 9.74 9.47
C HIS A 189 -9.46 8.91 10.74
N SER A 190 -8.41 8.77 11.56
CA SER A 190 -8.50 8.00 12.81
C SER A 190 -9.37 8.68 13.88
N THR A 191 -9.44 10.01 13.86
CA THR A 191 -10.21 10.84 14.79
C THR A 191 -10.65 12.15 14.12
N GLU A 192 -11.61 12.85 14.74
CA GLU A 192 -12.04 14.18 14.27
C GLU A 192 -10.93 15.25 14.35
N ASP A 193 -10.05 15.18 15.35
CA ASP A 193 -8.90 16.09 15.40
C ASP A 193 -7.90 15.80 14.26
N ALA A 194 -7.63 14.52 13.98
CA ALA A 194 -6.79 14.12 12.84
C ALA A 194 -7.41 14.56 11.52
N ARG A 195 -8.75 14.48 11.38
CA ARG A 195 -9.50 15.00 10.23
C ARG A 195 -9.23 16.49 10.03
N ARG A 196 -9.56 17.33 11.01
CA ARG A 196 -9.38 18.79 10.94
C ARG A 196 -7.96 19.19 10.51
N ARG A 197 -6.95 18.58 11.13
CA ARG A 197 -5.52 18.86 10.82
C ARG A 197 -5.14 18.38 9.41
N THR A 198 -5.58 17.19 9.03
CA THR A 198 -5.30 16.63 7.71
C THR A 198 -5.95 17.47 6.61
N GLU A 199 -7.24 17.80 6.75
CA GLU A 199 -7.96 18.63 5.79
C GLU A 199 -7.32 20.02 5.65
N ALA A 200 -6.85 20.63 6.75
CA ALA A 200 -6.11 21.89 6.70
C ALA A 200 -4.79 21.78 5.89
N GLN A 201 -4.06 20.67 6.02
CA GLN A 201 -2.86 20.42 5.22
C GLN A 201 -3.20 20.15 3.75
N LEU A 202 -4.24 19.37 3.47
CA LEU A 202 -4.67 19.05 2.10
C LEU A 202 -5.22 20.28 1.36
N ALA A 203 -5.92 21.19 2.06
CA ALA A 203 -6.39 22.45 1.50
C ALA A 203 -5.22 23.32 0.99
N ARG A 204 -4.11 23.38 1.75
CA ARG A 204 -2.89 24.08 1.32
C ARG A 204 -2.20 23.44 0.10
N LEU A 205 -2.51 22.18 -0.19
CA LEU A 205 -1.96 21.42 -1.32
C LEU A 205 -2.88 21.44 -2.55
N GLY A 206 -4.05 22.09 -2.46
CA GLY A 206 -4.91 22.45 -3.59
C GLY A 206 -6.28 21.78 -3.59
N ARG A 207 -6.38 20.53 -3.13
CA ARG A 207 -7.68 19.82 -3.02
C ARG A 207 -7.78 19.05 -1.71
N THR A 208 -8.95 19.16 -1.08
CA THR A 208 -9.33 18.34 0.08
C THR A 208 -10.33 17.29 -0.38
N PRO A 209 -9.93 16.01 -0.53
CA PRO A 209 -10.87 14.93 -0.78
C PRO A 209 -11.84 14.79 0.41
N PRO A 210 -13.04 14.24 0.19
CA PRO A 210 -13.96 13.93 1.28
C PRO A 210 -13.30 13.00 2.32
N GLY A 211 -13.67 13.19 3.58
CA GLY A 211 -13.28 12.33 4.71
C GLY A 211 -14.23 12.40 5.88
#